data_AF-A0A965KTD9-F1
#
_entry.id   AF-A0A965KTD9-F1
#
_cell.length_a   1.000
_cell.length_b   1.000
_cell.length_c   1.000
_cell.angle_alpha   90.00
_cell.angle_beta   90.00
_cell.angle_gamma   90.00
#
_symmetry.space_group_name_H-M   'P 1'
#
loop_
_entity.id
_entity.type
_entity.pdbx_description
1 polymer ?
#
loop_
_entity_poly.entity_id
_entity_poly.type
_entity_poly.pdbx_seq_one_letter_code
_entity_poly.pdbx_strand_id
1 'polypeptide(L)'
;MTTRVSVPIAGKPAGVALSKDGRRVFVTSPEGRFITIVDSKAGRIEKQIPMNGGPLGVVVSGTGERLYVTDFYDDQLVEIDLNTQKQRSLPIGSKPAGLALTPDGKTLLVAARDDNRIIFVDLQGFSRLDQLIVGHHPYGVTIDADGRRAYVANVESNTVSVIDLPSRKILAELPVESHPYGIALASGRIFVSNQHSESLSVFDAKELTLVATVKVGDYPEGICAGLDGANVYVANWFSNELWAIDAVTLKTRAKTATSDGPRAFGLFVAPAL
;
A
#
# COMPACT_ATOMS: atom_id res chain seq x y z
N MET A 1 4.46 -11.97 18.37
CA MET A 1 3.33 -11.06 18.09
C MET A 1 2.08 -11.72 18.64
N THR A 2 1.18 -10.96 19.28
CA THR A 2 -0.07 -11.51 19.85
C THR A 2 -1.19 -10.51 19.66
N THR A 3 -2.38 -10.97 19.31
CA THR A 3 -3.57 -10.13 19.18
C THR A 3 -3.97 -9.58 20.54
N ARG A 4 -4.09 -8.25 20.65
CA ARG A 4 -4.57 -7.58 21.87
C ARG A 4 -6.03 -7.16 21.76
N VAL A 5 -6.46 -6.77 20.56
CA VAL A 5 -7.80 -6.27 20.24
C VAL A 5 -8.18 -6.82 18.88
N SER A 6 -9.46 -7.16 18.71
CA SER A 6 -10.06 -7.46 17.41
C SER A 6 -11.26 -6.54 17.20
N VAL A 7 -11.33 -5.89 16.04
CA VAL A 7 -12.42 -4.98 15.66
C VAL A 7 -13.13 -5.57 14.44
N PRO A 8 -14.40 -5.99 14.56
CA PRO A 8 -15.13 -6.58 13.44
C PRO A 8 -15.48 -5.50 12.40
N ILE A 9 -15.00 -5.66 11.18
CA ILE A 9 -15.29 -4.78 10.03
C ILE A 9 -15.80 -5.65 8.89
N ALA A 10 -17.02 -5.40 8.43
CA ALA A 10 -17.65 -6.13 7.34
C ALA A 10 -17.20 -5.59 5.96
N GLY A 11 -17.68 -6.21 4.87
CA GLY A 11 -17.49 -5.64 3.53
C GLY A 11 -16.11 -5.83 2.91
N LYS A 12 -15.43 -6.94 3.27
CA LYS A 12 -14.10 -7.33 2.78
C LYS A 12 -13.02 -6.27 3.00
N PRO A 13 -12.66 -5.94 4.25
CA PRO A 13 -11.62 -4.96 4.52
C PRO A 13 -10.32 -5.29 3.79
N ALA A 14 -9.64 -4.28 3.22
CA ALA A 14 -8.50 -4.52 2.35
C ALA A 14 -7.35 -3.52 2.52
N GLY A 15 -7.58 -2.24 2.20
CA GLY A 15 -6.57 -1.18 2.32
C GLY A 15 -6.54 -0.60 3.73
N VAL A 16 -5.35 -0.24 4.19
CA VAL A 16 -5.13 0.33 5.53
C VAL A 16 -4.23 1.55 5.44
N ALA A 17 -4.61 2.62 6.14
CA ALA A 17 -3.77 3.78 6.39
C ALA A 17 -3.79 4.18 7.87
N LEU A 18 -2.73 4.86 8.31
CA LEU A 18 -2.59 5.34 9.68
C LEU A 18 -2.43 6.86 9.70
N SER A 19 -3.07 7.52 10.67
CA SER A 19 -2.71 8.91 11.00
C SER A 19 -1.25 8.97 11.44
N LYS A 20 -0.61 10.14 11.27
CA LYS A 20 0.81 10.34 11.60
C LYS A 20 1.17 9.98 13.05
N ASP A 21 0.23 10.17 13.98
CA ASP A 21 0.36 9.82 15.40
C ASP A 21 -0.04 8.37 15.73
N GLY A 22 -0.45 7.59 14.73
CA GLY A 22 -0.91 6.21 14.89
C GLY A 22 -2.23 6.05 15.63
N ARG A 23 -2.94 7.14 15.99
CA ARG A 23 -4.17 7.08 16.80
C ARG A 23 -5.41 6.68 16.01
N ARG A 24 -5.45 6.98 14.72
CA ARG A 24 -6.56 6.61 13.83
C ARG A 24 -6.07 5.64 12.76
N VAL A 25 -6.78 4.54 12.62
CA VAL A 25 -6.62 3.58 11.52
C VAL A 25 -7.79 3.76 10.56
N PHE A 26 -7.49 3.91 9.27
CA PHE A 26 -8.47 4.01 8.20
C PHE A 26 -8.45 2.69 7.43
N VAL A 27 -9.60 2.01 7.35
CA VAL A 27 -9.73 0.71 6.70
C VAL A 27 -10.77 0.81 5.59
N THR A 28 -10.39 0.54 4.35
CA THR A 28 -11.33 0.49 3.22
C THR A 28 -12.07 -0.84 3.21
N SER A 29 -13.32 -0.82 2.77
CA SER A 29 -14.16 -2.02 2.61
C SER A 29 -14.85 -1.98 1.26
N PRO A 30 -14.22 -2.49 0.18
CA PRO A 30 -14.74 -2.43 -1.18
C PRO A 30 -16.18 -2.94 -1.33
N GLU A 31 -16.49 -4.13 -0.80
CA GLU A 31 -17.84 -4.72 -0.89
C GLU A 31 -18.83 -4.02 0.06
N GLY A 32 -18.32 -3.48 1.16
CA GLY A 32 -19.10 -2.68 2.11
C GLY A 32 -19.43 -1.27 1.60
N ARG A 33 -18.66 -0.76 0.64
CA ARG A 33 -18.74 0.62 0.12
C ARG A 33 -18.61 1.67 1.22
N PHE A 34 -17.67 1.47 2.13
CA PHE A 34 -17.35 2.44 3.18
C PHE A 34 -15.88 2.40 3.57
N ILE A 35 -15.46 3.44 4.28
CA ILE A 35 -14.20 3.49 5.03
C ILE A 35 -14.53 3.48 6.51
N THR A 36 -13.89 2.58 7.26
CA THR A 36 -14.01 2.53 8.72
C THR A 36 -12.84 3.27 9.35
N ILE A 37 -13.14 4.16 10.30
CA ILE A 37 -12.15 4.85 11.15
C ILE A 37 -12.16 4.16 12.51
N VAL A 38 -11.00 3.69 12.95
CA VAL A 38 -10.81 2.98 14.22
C VAL A 38 -9.89 3.80 15.12
N ASP A 39 -10.31 3.97 16.38
CA ASP A 39 -9.44 4.47 17.46
C ASP A 39 -8.50 3.34 17.84
N SER A 40 -7.21 3.47 17.53
CA SER A 40 -6.22 2.42 17.76
C SER A 40 -5.96 2.18 19.25
N LYS A 41 -6.13 3.20 20.10
CA LYS A 41 -5.93 3.11 21.55
C LYS A 41 -7.13 2.48 22.23
N ALA A 42 -8.34 2.92 21.87
CA ALA A 42 -9.57 2.38 22.45
C ALA A 42 -9.98 1.05 21.82
N GLY A 43 -9.45 0.71 20.64
CA GLY A 43 -9.71 -0.57 20.00
C GLY A 43 -11.14 -0.73 19.49
N ARG A 44 -11.74 0.36 18.99
CA ARG A 44 -13.14 0.38 18.56
C ARG A 44 -13.34 1.29 17.36
N ILE A 45 -14.41 1.01 16.61
CA ILE A 45 -14.84 1.87 15.50
C ILE A 45 -15.26 3.23 16.07
N GLU A 46 -14.66 4.30 15.55
CA GLU A 46 -15.12 5.66 15.79
C GLU A 46 -16.25 6.02 14.83
N LYS A 47 -16.09 5.67 13.55
CA LYS A 47 -16.94 6.15 12.47
C LYS A 47 -16.84 5.29 11.22
N GLN A 48 -17.87 5.32 10.39
CA GLN A 48 -17.83 4.85 9.01
C GLN A 48 -18.21 5.99 8.07
N ILE A 49 -17.48 6.12 6.97
CA ILE A 49 -17.75 7.10 5.90
C ILE A 49 -18.25 6.30 4.69
N PRO A 50 -19.52 6.47 4.26
CA PRO A 50 -20.05 5.78 3.09
C PRO A 50 -19.39 6.30 1.80
N MET A 51 -19.28 5.42 0.82
CA MET A 51 -18.80 5.70 -0.53
C MET A 51 -19.75 5.11 -1.56
N ASN A 52 -19.77 5.68 -2.76
CA ASN A 52 -20.65 5.20 -3.82
C ASN A 52 -20.11 3.92 -4.47
N GLY A 53 -18.81 3.89 -4.81
CA GLY A 53 -18.14 2.73 -5.39
C GLY A 53 -17.36 1.90 -4.37
N GLY A 54 -16.30 1.27 -4.85
CA GLY A 54 -15.52 0.26 -4.12
C GLY A 54 -14.18 0.79 -3.64
N PRO A 55 -14.09 1.35 -2.41
CA PRO A 55 -12.83 1.88 -1.91
C PRO A 55 -11.81 0.76 -1.75
N LEU A 56 -10.63 0.92 -2.36
CA LEU A 56 -9.57 -0.09 -2.32
C LEU A 56 -8.33 0.46 -1.62
N GLY A 57 -7.49 1.23 -2.32
CA GLY A 57 -6.33 1.87 -1.71
C GLY A 57 -6.73 3.11 -0.92
N VAL A 58 -6.03 3.38 0.18
CA VAL A 58 -6.22 4.59 0.99
C VAL A 58 -4.89 5.15 1.47
N VAL A 59 -4.76 6.48 1.44
CA VAL A 59 -3.70 7.22 2.15
C VAL A 59 -4.30 8.45 2.83
N VAL A 60 -3.69 8.87 3.94
CA VAL A 60 -4.08 10.08 4.69
C VAL A 60 -3.05 11.18 4.46
N SER A 61 -3.50 12.44 4.36
CA SER A 61 -2.59 13.58 4.25
C SER A 61 -1.70 13.71 5.49
N GLY A 62 -0.52 14.32 5.33
CA GLY A 62 0.39 14.60 6.44
C GLY A 62 -0.22 15.49 7.54
N THR A 63 -1.25 16.29 7.21
CA THR A 63 -2.04 17.09 8.17
C THR A 63 -3.07 16.25 8.93
N GLY A 64 -3.45 15.08 8.42
CA GLY A 64 -4.50 14.24 9.01
C GLY A 64 -5.93 14.73 8.73
N GLU A 65 -6.10 15.64 7.77
CA GLU A 65 -7.38 16.29 7.45
C GLU A 65 -8.03 15.73 6.17
N ARG A 66 -7.26 15.05 5.32
CA ARG A 66 -7.75 14.51 4.04
C ARG A 66 -7.44 13.02 3.93
N LEU A 67 -8.38 12.26 3.36
CA LEU A 67 -8.13 10.93 2.82
C LEU A 67 -8.14 11.01 1.30
N TYR A 68 -7.23 10.25 0.68
CA TYR A 68 -7.23 9.97 -0.75
C TYR A 68 -7.45 8.48 -0.94
N VAL A 69 -8.42 8.13 -1.77
CA VAL A 69 -8.96 6.77 -1.85
C VAL A 69 -9.16 6.41 -3.31
N THR A 70 -8.64 5.27 -3.74
CA THR A 70 -8.97 4.72 -5.07
C THR A 70 -10.31 4.02 -5.01
N ASP A 71 -11.19 4.36 -5.95
CA ASP A 71 -12.47 3.70 -6.18
C ASP A 71 -12.31 2.69 -7.30
N PHE A 72 -12.17 1.42 -6.92
CA PHE A 72 -11.92 0.32 -7.85
C PHE A 72 -13.15 0.00 -8.73
N TYR A 73 -14.37 0.34 -8.29
CA TYR A 73 -15.57 0.01 -9.06
C TYR A 73 -15.91 1.11 -10.07
N ASP A 74 -15.67 2.38 -9.73
CA ASP A 74 -16.08 3.54 -10.53
C ASP A 74 -14.92 4.27 -11.25
N ASP A 75 -13.69 3.73 -11.19
CA ASP A 75 -12.50 4.24 -11.89
C ASP A 75 -12.11 5.68 -11.49
N GLN A 76 -12.31 6.00 -10.21
CA GLN A 76 -12.08 7.34 -9.64
C GLN A 76 -10.97 7.35 -8.58
N LEU A 77 -10.35 8.51 -8.40
CA LEU A 77 -9.73 8.93 -7.15
C LEU A 77 -10.74 9.78 -6.38
N VAL A 78 -10.95 9.48 -5.11
CA VAL A 78 -11.83 10.25 -4.22
C VAL A 78 -10.99 10.93 -3.14
N GLU A 79 -11.13 12.24 -3.01
CA GLU A 79 -10.65 13.00 -1.84
C GLU A 79 -11.80 13.22 -0.87
N ILE A 80 -11.54 12.94 0.42
CA ILE A 80 -12.51 13.11 1.51
C ILE A 80 -11.92 14.07 2.55
N ASP A 81 -12.64 15.14 2.86
CA ASP A 81 -12.34 15.99 4.01
C ASP A 81 -12.79 15.31 5.31
N LEU A 82 -11.87 15.03 6.22
CA LEU A 82 -12.16 14.27 7.44
C LEU A 82 -12.95 15.06 8.48
N ASN A 83 -12.96 16.39 8.40
CA ASN A 83 -13.69 17.26 9.33
C ASN A 83 -15.16 17.40 8.93
N THR A 84 -15.42 17.50 7.62
CA THR A 84 -16.74 17.82 7.05
C THR A 84 -17.38 16.65 6.32
N GLN A 85 -16.61 15.61 5.99
CA GLN A 85 -16.99 14.47 5.14
C GLN A 85 -17.38 14.83 3.70
N LYS A 86 -17.08 16.06 3.26
CA LYS A 86 -17.27 16.43 1.86
C LYS A 86 -16.33 15.61 1.00
N GLN A 87 -16.87 15.06 -0.08
CA GLN A 87 -16.14 14.25 -1.05
C GLN A 87 -16.08 14.98 -2.39
N ARG A 88 -14.96 14.84 -3.09
CA ARG A 88 -14.82 15.18 -4.51
C ARG A 88 -14.06 14.07 -5.22
N SER A 89 -14.37 13.85 -6.49
CA SER A 89 -13.79 12.77 -7.29
C SER A 89 -13.10 13.28 -8.55
N LEU A 90 -12.14 12.50 -9.04
CA LEU A 90 -11.37 12.73 -10.26
C LEU A 90 -11.22 11.40 -11.00
N PRO A 91 -11.60 11.30 -12.30
CA PRO A 91 -11.37 10.08 -13.07
C PRO A 91 -9.88 9.78 -13.19
N ILE A 92 -9.46 8.56 -12.84
CA ILE A 92 -8.03 8.24 -12.64
C ILE A 92 -7.54 6.98 -13.38
N GLY A 93 -8.30 6.53 -14.37
CA GLY A 93 -7.97 5.34 -15.16
C GLY A 93 -8.65 4.09 -14.63
N SER A 94 -8.62 3.02 -15.43
CA SER A 94 -9.38 1.79 -15.17
C SER A 94 -8.85 1.01 -13.97
N LYS A 95 -9.75 0.58 -13.08
CA LYS A 95 -9.47 -0.25 -11.90
C LYS A 95 -8.32 0.27 -11.04
N PRO A 96 -8.41 1.50 -10.52
CA PRO A 96 -7.32 2.07 -9.74
C PRO A 96 -7.10 1.27 -8.45
N ALA A 97 -5.85 0.87 -8.21
CA ALA A 97 -5.44 -0.02 -7.15
C ALA A 97 -4.69 0.73 -6.03
N GLY A 98 -3.39 0.47 -5.86
CA GLY A 98 -2.56 1.16 -4.87
C GLY A 98 -2.30 2.62 -5.24
N LEU A 99 -2.02 3.42 -4.22
CA LEU A 99 -1.64 4.82 -4.35
C LEU A 99 -0.57 5.18 -3.30
N ALA A 100 0.27 6.16 -3.62
CA ALA A 100 1.29 6.68 -2.73
C ALA A 100 1.36 8.20 -2.80
N LEU A 101 1.48 8.84 -1.63
CA LEU A 101 1.60 10.28 -1.47
C LEU A 101 3.07 10.68 -1.34
N THR A 102 3.52 11.66 -2.11
CA THR A 102 4.89 12.19 -1.96
C THR A 102 5.10 12.78 -0.57
N PRO A 103 6.32 12.73 0.00
CA PRO A 103 6.59 13.24 1.35
C PRO A 103 6.23 14.72 1.56
N ASP A 104 6.30 15.54 0.50
CA ASP A 104 5.89 16.95 0.53
C ASP A 104 4.36 17.15 0.50
N GLY A 105 3.59 16.08 0.33
CA GLY A 105 2.13 16.07 0.32
C GLY A 105 1.50 16.67 -0.94
N LYS A 106 2.27 16.92 -2.00
CA LYS A 106 1.76 17.65 -3.19
C LYS A 106 1.33 16.75 -4.33
N THR A 107 1.99 15.60 -4.50
CA THR A 107 1.74 14.71 -5.62
C THR A 107 1.28 13.34 -5.12
N LEU A 108 0.22 12.82 -5.73
CA LEU A 108 -0.21 11.45 -5.52
C LEU A 108 0.09 10.62 -6.78
N LEU A 109 0.64 9.43 -6.59
CA LEU A 109 0.79 8.43 -7.63
C LEU A 109 -0.32 7.39 -7.46
N VAL A 110 -1.00 7.04 -8.55
CA VAL A 110 -2.09 6.06 -8.55
C VAL A 110 -1.82 5.00 -9.61
N ALA A 111 -1.85 3.72 -9.23
CA ALA A 111 -1.80 2.60 -10.16
C ALA A 111 -3.15 2.41 -10.83
N ALA A 112 -3.27 2.80 -12.10
CA ALA A 112 -4.39 2.47 -12.97
C ALA A 112 -4.13 1.07 -13.53
N ARG A 113 -4.60 0.06 -12.79
CA ARG A 113 -4.23 -1.36 -12.95
C ARG A 113 -4.49 -1.84 -14.37
N ASP A 114 -5.70 -1.65 -14.88
CA ASP A 114 -6.10 -2.25 -16.16
C ASP A 114 -5.63 -1.38 -17.36
N ASP A 115 -5.12 -0.18 -17.08
CA ASP A 115 -4.50 0.70 -18.08
C ASP A 115 -2.99 0.48 -18.20
N ASN A 116 -2.37 -0.34 -17.35
CA ASN A 116 -0.91 -0.54 -17.25
C ASN A 116 -0.14 0.78 -17.05
N ARG A 117 -0.68 1.66 -16.19
CA ARG A 117 -0.15 3.01 -15.98
C ARG A 117 -0.06 3.42 -14.52
N ILE A 118 0.89 4.31 -14.25
CA ILE A 118 0.86 5.19 -13.08
C ILE A 118 0.37 6.55 -13.51
N ILE A 119 -0.64 7.06 -12.81
CA ILE A 119 -1.15 8.42 -13.00
C ILE A 119 -0.64 9.31 -11.86
N PHE A 120 -0.07 10.46 -12.23
CA PHE A 120 0.37 11.49 -11.29
C PHE A 120 -0.76 12.51 -11.11
N VAL A 121 -1.04 12.88 -9.87
CA VAL A 121 -2.11 13.83 -9.52
C VAL A 121 -1.53 14.95 -8.68
N ASP A 122 -1.81 16.18 -9.08
CA ASP A 122 -1.56 17.38 -8.28
C ASP A 122 -2.67 17.50 -7.25
N LEU A 123 -2.31 17.57 -5.97
CA LEU A 123 -3.28 17.67 -4.88
C LEU A 123 -3.69 19.12 -4.59
N GLN A 124 -2.95 20.12 -5.07
CA GLN A 124 -3.37 21.52 -4.92
C GLN A 124 -4.61 21.81 -5.79
N GLY A 125 -4.52 21.49 -7.08
CA GLY A 125 -5.63 21.61 -8.04
C GLY A 125 -6.58 20.41 -8.04
N PHE A 126 -6.15 19.26 -7.49
CA PHE A 126 -6.85 17.97 -7.60
C PHE A 126 -7.11 17.58 -9.05
N SER A 127 -6.02 17.52 -9.82
CA SER A 127 -6.04 17.29 -11.26
C SER A 127 -4.90 16.38 -11.70
N ARG A 128 -5.11 15.63 -12.80
CA ARG A 128 -4.08 14.79 -13.40
C ARG A 128 -2.92 15.67 -13.91
N LEU A 129 -1.71 15.33 -13.51
CA LEU A 129 -0.47 15.98 -13.95
C LEU A 129 0.13 15.30 -15.18
N ASP A 130 0.21 13.96 -15.11
CA ASP A 130 0.98 13.16 -16.05
C ASP A 130 0.62 11.68 -15.93
N GLN A 131 1.17 10.86 -16.81
CA GLN A 131 1.08 9.41 -16.72
C GLN A 131 2.33 8.72 -17.27
N LEU A 132 2.65 7.56 -16.70
CA LEU A 132 3.71 6.69 -17.20
C LEU A 132 3.17 5.31 -17.48
N ILE A 133 3.54 4.75 -18.62
CA ILE A 133 3.34 3.33 -18.92
C ILE A 133 4.37 2.55 -18.09
N VAL A 134 3.88 1.55 -17.36
CA VAL A 134 4.69 0.62 -16.56
C VAL A 134 4.42 -0.80 -17.07
N GLY A 135 4.82 -1.83 -16.32
CA GLY A 135 4.45 -3.21 -16.64
C GLY A 135 2.95 -3.46 -16.49
N HIS A 136 2.55 -4.69 -16.79
CA HIS A 136 1.15 -5.10 -16.82
C HIS A 136 0.55 -5.24 -15.42
N HIS A 137 -0.68 -4.73 -15.28
CA HIS A 137 -1.45 -4.76 -14.05
C HIS A 137 -0.70 -4.22 -12.82
N PRO A 138 -0.28 -2.94 -12.81
CA PRO A 138 0.34 -2.33 -11.65
C PRO A 138 -0.62 -2.34 -10.46
N TYR A 139 -0.10 -2.66 -9.27
CA TYR A 139 -0.91 -2.74 -8.05
C TYR A 139 -0.32 -1.92 -6.90
N GLY A 140 0.66 -2.45 -6.17
CA GLY A 140 1.31 -1.75 -5.07
C GLY A 140 2.21 -0.62 -5.58
N VAL A 141 2.08 0.56 -4.95
CA VAL A 141 2.92 1.73 -5.21
C VAL A 141 3.55 2.17 -3.90
N THR A 142 4.85 2.45 -3.89
CA THR A 142 5.58 2.97 -2.73
C THR A 142 6.58 4.03 -3.17
N ILE A 143 6.81 5.03 -2.33
CA ILE A 143 7.75 6.13 -2.56
C ILE A 143 8.82 6.07 -1.48
N ASP A 144 10.08 6.35 -1.83
CA ASP A 144 11.16 6.48 -0.86
C ASP A 144 11.01 7.71 0.04
N ALA A 145 11.67 7.67 1.19
CA ALA A 145 11.48 8.68 2.23
C ALA A 145 11.92 10.10 1.79
N ASP A 146 12.84 10.21 0.84
CA ASP A 146 13.29 11.49 0.28
C ASP A 146 12.49 11.94 -0.96
N GLY A 147 11.52 11.12 -1.41
CA GLY A 147 10.62 11.46 -2.51
C GLY A 147 11.32 11.52 -3.87
N ARG A 148 12.44 10.81 -4.04
CA ARG A 148 13.19 10.75 -5.29
C ARG A 148 12.73 9.61 -6.19
N ARG A 149 12.35 8.47 -5.64
CA ARG A 149 11.95 7.29 -6.39
C ARG A 149 10.59 6.74 -5.96
N ALA A 150 9.85 6.26 -6.94
CA ALA A 150 8.69 5.41 -6.71
C ALA A 150 8.93 4.00 -7.25
N TYR A 151 8.27 3.03 -6.64
CA TYR A 151 8.37 1.61 -6.95
C TYR A 151 6.97 1.07 -7.17
N VAL A 152 6.78 0.34 -8.27
CA VAL A 152 5.47 -0.14 -8.72
C VAL A 152 5.53 -1.63 -8.99
N ALA A 153 4.71 -2.41 -8.30
CA ALA A 153 4.60 -3.85 -8.53
C ALA A 153 3.70 -4.12 -9.74
N ASN A 154 4.26 -4.67 -10.81
CA ASN A 154 3.55 -5.01 -12.04
C ASN A 154 3.19 -6.49 -12.01
N VAL A 155 1.97 -6.79 -11.56
CA VAL A 155 1.54 -8.15 -11.17
C VAL A 155 1.72 -9.15 -12.30
N GLU A 156 1.25 -8.82 -13.50
CA GLU A 156 1.27 -9.76 -14.62
C GLU A 156 2.59 -9.75 -15.40
N SER A 157 3.44 -8.74 -15.20
CA SER A 157 4.77 -8.70 -15.80
C SER A 157 5.83 -9.42 -14.99
N ASN A 158 5.56 -9.76 -13.72
CA ASN A 158 6.57 -10.26 -12.78
C ASN A 158 7.77 -9.30 -12.65
N THR A 159 7.48 -8.00 -12.60
CA THR A 159 8.50 -6.96 -12.47
C THR A 159 8.11 -5.86 -11.48
N VAL A 160 9.11 -5.09 -11.04
CA VAL A 160 8.92 -3.81 -10.36
C VAL A 160 9.48 -2.69 -11.21
N SER A 161 8.66 -1.71 -11.57
CA SER A 161 9.15 -0.47 -12.19
C SER A 161 9.71 0.48 -11.13
N VAL A 162 10.93 0.98 -11.34
CA VAL A 162 11.56 2.04 -10.54
C VAL A 162 11.43 3.35 -11.30
N ILE A 163 10.77 4.34 -10.73
CA ILE A 163 10.48 5.63 -11.35
C ILE A 163 11.29 6.72 -10.64
N ASP A 164 12.01 7.55 -11.39
CA ASP A 164 12.53 8.84 -10.93
C ASP A 164 11.39 9.85 -10.87
N LEU A 165 11.06 10.34 -9.67
CA LEU A 165 9.94 11.25 -9.47
C LEU A 165 10.19 12.66 -10.03
N PRO A 166 11.38 13.28 -9.88
CA PRO A 166 11.64 14.61 -10.43
C PRO A 166 11.50 14.68 -11.95
N SER A 167 12.01 13.70 -12.68
CA SER A 167 11.93 13.67 -14.15
C SER A 167 10.73 12.89 -14.68
N ARG A 168 10.02 12.15 -13.83
CA ARG A 168 8.93 11.22 -14.17
C ARG A 168 9.35 10.24 -15.26
N LYS A 169 10.43 9.50 -15.01
CA LYS A 169 10.95 8.50 -15.96
C LYS A 169 11.21 7.18 -15.28
N ILE A 170 11.06 6.10 -16.04
CA ILE A 170 11.48 4.77 -15.59
C ILE A 170 13.01 4.73 -15.58
N LEU A 171 13.58 4.45 -14.42
CA LEU A 171 15.02 4.24 -14.20
C LEU A 171 15.42 2.79 -14.46
N ALA A 172 14.59 1.85 -14.03
CA ALA A 172 14.87 0.43 -14.11
C ALA A 172 13.57 -0.37 -14.02
N GLU A 173 13.66 -1.63 -14.47
CA GLU A 173 12.65 -2.65 -14.27
C GLU A 173 13.31 -3.85 -13.60
N LEU A 174 12.84 -4.22 -12.41
CA LEU A 174 13.45 -5.26 -11.59
C LEU A 174 12.67 -6.56 -11.78
N PRO A 175 13.26 -7.61 -12.36
CA PRO A 175 12.60 -8.91 -12.48
C PRO A 175 12.46 -9.55 -11.10
N VAL A 176 11.27 -10.03 -10.79
CA VAL A 176 10.93 -10.69 -9.52
C VAL A 176 10.31 -12.06 -9.79
N GLU A 177 9.98 -12.78 -8.73
CA GLU A 177 9.22 -14.02 -8.85
C GLU A 177 7.75 -13.74 -9.23
N SER A 178 6.96 -14.79 -9.35
CA SER A 178 5.59 -14.72 -9.90
C SER A 178 4.64 -13.86 -9.06
N HIS A 179 3.97 -12.93 -9.73
CA HIS A 179 2.88 -12.06 -9.25
C HIS A 179 3.29 -11.15 -8.08
N PRO A 180 4.16 -10.14 -8.31
CA PRO A 180 4.47 -9.15 -7.29
C PRO A 180 3.25 -8.29 -6.97
N TYR A 181 2.99 -8.02 -5.70
CA TYR A 181 1.76 -7.33 -5.29
C TYR A 181 2.00 -6.11 -4.41
N GLY A 182 2.78 -6.26 -3.34
CA GLY A 182 3.12 -5.18 -2.41
C GLY A 182 4.62 -4.91 -2.38
N ILE A 183 5.00 -3.70 -1.97
CA ILE A 183 6.39 -3.26 -1.86
C ILE A 183 6.61 -2.57 -0.51
N ALA A 184 7.72 -2.88 0.16
CA ALA A 184 8.17 -2.17 1.35
C ALA A 184 9.65 -1.78 1.21
N LEU A 185 10.00 -0.60 1.73
CA LEU A 185 11.37 -0.10 1.78
C LEU A 185 11.86 -0.14 3.22
N ALA A 186 12.95 -0.86 3.49
CA ALA A 186 13.50 -1.01 4.83
C ALA A 186 15.02 -1.24 4.77
N SER A 187 15.78 -0.61 5.66
CA SER A 187 17.24 -0.83 5.78
C SER A 187 18.01 -0.75 4.44
N GLY A 188 17.66 0.21 3.57
CA GLY A 188 18.31 0.38 2.25
C GLY A 188 17.97 -0.70 1.23
N ARG A 189 16.90 -1.48 1.46
CA ARG A 189 16.45 -2.56 0.59
C ARG A 189 15.01 -2.38 0.15
N ILE A 190 14.69 -2.98 -1.00
CA ILE A 190 13.34 -3.07 -1.57
C ILE A 190 12.86 -4.50 -1.36
N PHE A 191 11.75 -4.68 -0.67
CA PHE A 191 11.11 -5.97 -0.44
C PHE A 191 9.82 -6.03 -1.25
N VAL A 192 9.65 -7.10 -2.03
CA VAL A 192 8.51 -7.29 -2.92
C VAL A 192 7.83 -8.61 -2.57
N SER A 193 6.53 -8.59 -2.26
CA SER A 193 5.76 -9.81 -2.01
C SER A 193 5.33 -10.46 -3.32
N ASN A 194 5.66 -11.74 -3.51
CA ASN A 194 5.35 -12.50 -4.74
C ASN A 194 4.28 -13.55 -4.42
N GLN A 195 3.02 -13.24 -4.74
CA GLN A 195 1.85 -14.02 -4.30
C GLN A 195 1.95 -15.49 -4.71
N HIS A 196 2.24 -15.76 -5.98
CA HIS A 196 2.20 -17.12 -6.52
C HIS A 196 3.48 -17.92 -6.28
N SER A 197 4.52 -17.27 -5.73
CA SER A 197 5.82 -17.90 -5.46
C SER A 197 6.12 -18.06 -3.97
N GLU A 198 5.20 -17.63 -3.10
CA GLU A 198 5.28 -17.77 -1.64
C GLU A 198 6.61 -17.22 -1.11
N SER A 199 7.02 -16.07 -1.64
CA SER A 199 8.33 -15.49 -1.39
C SER A 199 8.33 -13.98 -1.36
N LEU A 200 9.42 -13.43 -0.83
CA LEU A 200 9.83 -12.05 -1.03
C LEU A 200 11.05 -12.00 -1.95
N SER A 201 11.02 -11.14 -2.97
CA SER A 201 12.23 -10.72 -3.67
C SER A 201 12.82 -9.50 -2.94
N VAL A 202 14.12 -9.52 -2.68
CA VAL A 202 14.82 -8.47 -1.93
C VAL A 202 15.92 -7.88 -2.78
N PHE A 203 15.88 -6.57 -3.02
CA PHE A 203 16.88 -5.84 -3.80
C PHE A 203 17.64 -4.84 -2.92
N ASP A 204 18.87 -4.54 -3.31
CA ASP A 204 19.58 -3.35 -2.84
C ASP A 204 18.92 -2.11 -3.45
N ALA A 205 18.49 -1.14 -2.63
CA ALA A 205 17.74 0.02 -3.12
C ALA A 205 18.60 1.03 -3.88
N LYS A 206 19.92 1.00 -3.69
CA LYS A 206 20.86 1.91 -4.35
C LYS A 206 21.31 1.32 -5.68
N GLU A 207 21.83 0.10 -5.64
CA GLU A 207 22.40 -0.59 -6.79
C GLU A 207 21.32 -1.26 -7.66
N LEU A 208 20.09 -1.40 -7.15
CA LEU A 208 18.94 -1.99 -7.84
C LEU A 208 19.18 -3.45 -8.30
N THR A 209 19.98 -4.19 -7.53
CA THR A 209 20.33 -5.58 -7.80
C THR A 209 19.64 -6.53 -6.82
N LEU A 210 19.26 -7.72 -7.30
CA LEU A 210 18.66 -8.75 -6.46
C LEU A 210 19.70 -9.25 -5.43
N VAL A 211 19.34 -9.16 -4.16
CA VAL A 211 20.15 -9.63 -3.02
C VAL A 211 19.76 -11.04 -2.62
N ALA A 212 18.45 -11.33 -2.56
CA ALA A 212 17.94 -12.62 -2.11
C ALA A 212 16.47 -12.84 -2.49
N THR A 213 16.06 -14.11 -2.48
CA THR A 213 14.66 -14.53 -2.43
C THR A 213 14.40 -15.23 -1.09
N VAL A 214 13.41 -14.78 -0.34
CA VAL A 214 13.09 -15.27 1.01
C VAL A 214 11.74 -15.97 1.00
N LYS A 215 11.66 -17.24 1.41
CA LYS A 215 10.37 -17.95 1.50
C LYS A 215 9.53 -17.43 2.68
N VAL A 216 8.24 -17.24 2.42
CA VAL A 216 7.23 -16.81 3.40
C VAL A 216 6.02 -17.76 3.38
N GLY A 217 4.90 -17.38 3.97
CA GLY A 217 3.67 -18.18 3.94
C GLY A 217 2.93 -18.07 2.60
N ASP A 218 1.85 -18.81 2.48
CA ASP A 218 1.07 -18.93 1.25
C ASP A 218 0.40 -17.61 0.86
N TYR A 219 0.54 -17.26 -0.42
CA TYR A 219 -0.09 -16.08 -1.04
C TYR A 219 0.23 -14.75 -0.32
N PRO A 220 1.52 -14.37 -0.19
CA PRO A 220 1.91 -13.12 0.46
C PRO A 220 1.42 -11.91 -0.34
N GLU A 221 0.61 -11.06 0.29
CA GLU A 221 0.01 -9.90 -0.38
C GLU A 221 0.51 -8.60 0.28
N GLY A 222 0.01 -8.34 1.47
CA GLY A 222 0.30 -7.12 2.22
C GLY A 222 1.71 -7.12 2.78
N ILE A 223 2.47 -6.05 2.52
CA ILE A 223 3.83 -5.88 3.05
C ILE A 223 4.06 -4.44 3.52
N CYS A 224 4.66 -4.27 4.69
CA CYS A 224 4.96 -2.95 5.25
C CYS A 224 6.21 -2.99 6.12
N ALA A 225 7.05 -1.96 6.02
CA ALA A 225 8.21 -1.80 6.89
C ALA A 225 7.77 -1.34 8.29
N GLY A 226 8.46 -1.84 9.32
CA GLY A 226 8.44 -1.20 10.63
C GLY A 226 9.06 0.20 10.55
N LEU A 227 8.64 1.10 11.42
CA LEU A 227 9.13 2.49 11.41
C LEU A 227 10.62 2.63 11.70
N ASP A 228 11.20 1.68 12.44
CA ASP A 228 12.65 1.60 12.67
C ASP A 228 13.42 1.07 11.44
N GLY A 229 12.71 0.62 10.40
CA GLY A 229 13.27 -0.02 9.21
C GLY A 229 13.94 -1.36 9.49
N ALA A 230 13.88 -1.88 10.72
CA ALA A 230 14.59 -3.09 11.13
C ALA A 230 13.83 -4.36 10.76
N ASN A 231 12.51 -4.28 10.61
CA ASN A 231 11.65 -5.39 10.25
C ASN A 231 10.73 -5.04 9.09
N VAL A 232 10.35 -6.06 8.32
CA VAL A 232 9.28 -6.01 7.34
C VAL A 232 8.20 -7.01 7.75
N TYR A 233 6.95 -6.56 7.74
CA TYR A 233 5.77 -7.33 8.12
C TYR A 233 5.04 -7.78 6.87
N VAL A 234 4.70 -9.07 6.79
CA VAL A 234 4.07 -9.69 5.61
C VAL A 234 2.79 -10.41 6.03
N ALA A 235 1.66 -10.00 5.45
CA ALA A 235 0.38 -10.69 5.57
C ALA A 235 0.27 -11.75 4.48
N ASN A 236 0.16 -13.02 4.90
CA ASN A 236 0.07 -14.17 4.01
C ASN A 236 -1.39 -14.61 3.92
N TRP A 237 -2.00 -14.38 2.77
CA TRP A 237 -3.45 -14.39 2.61
C TRP A 237 -4.05 -15.80 2.78
N PHE A 238 -3.45 -16.84 2.19
CA PHE A 238 -4.05 -18.17 2.23
C PHE A 238 -3.60 -19.01 3.43
N SER A 239 -2.42 -18.71 3.99
CA SER A 239 -1.94 -19.37 5.21
C SER A 239 -2.47 -18.74 6.50
N ASN A 240 -3.15 -17.58 6.41
CA ASN A 240 -3.72 -16.88 7.57
C ASN A 240 -2.68 -16.51 8.64
N GLU A 241 -1.54 -15.98 8.20
CA GLU A 241 -0.42 -15.62 9.08
C GLU A 241 0.14 -14.22 8.79
N LEU A 242 0.58 -13.55 9.85
CA LEU A 242 1.44 -12.36 9.78
C LEU A 242 2.85 -12.73 10.21
N TRP A 243 3.83 -12.45 9.36
CA TRP A 243 5.25 -12.71 9.63
C TRP A 243 6.01 -11.39 9.81
N ALA A 244 6.98 -11.34 10.73
CA ALA A 244 8.06 -10.35 10.69
C ALA A 244 9.34 -10.99 10.17
N ILE A 245 9.95 -10.33 9.19
CA ILE A 245 11.27 -10.65 8.66
C ILE A 245 12.22 -9.52 9.06
N ASP A 246 13.39 -9.89 9.58
CA ASP A 246 14.45 -8.92 9.85
C ASP A 246 15.00 -8.37 8.53
N ALA A 247 14.97 -7.05 8.35
CA ALA A 247 15.29 -6.40 7.08
C ALA A 247 16.77 -6.53 6.70
N VAL A 248 17.67 -6.78 7.67
CA VAL A 248 19.11 -6.87 7.44
C VAL A 248 19.55 -8.32 7.25
N THR A 249 19.17 -9.20 8.17
CA THR A 249 19.56 -10.61 8.19
C THR A 249 18.67 -11.51 7.34
N LEU A 250 17.50 -11.00 6.92
CA LEU A 250 16.48 -11.71 6.13
C LEU A 250 15.89 -12.96 6.80
N LYS A 251 16.13 -13.11 8.11
CA LYS A 251 15.60 -14.22 8.90
C LYS A 251 14.21 -13.87 9.42
N THR A 252 13.33 -14.86 9.46
CA THR A 252 12.06 -14.74 10.16
C THR A 252 12.31 -14.50 11.66
N ARG A 253 11.73 -13.42 12.19
CA ARG A 253 11.81 -13.05 13.61
C ARG A 253 10.63 -13.58 14.41
N ALA A 254 9.44 -13.49 13.82
CA ALA A 254 8.21 -13.92 14.46
C ALA A 254 7.14 -14.26 13.42
N LYS A 255 6.19 -15.09 13.83
CA LYS A 255 4.96 -15.40 13.11
C LYS A 255 3.79 -15.33 14.09
N THR A 256 2.61 -15.02 13.60
CA THR A 256 1.36 -15.14 14.36
C THR A 256 0.22 -15.47 13.41
N ALA A 257 -0.73 -16.28 13.87
CA ALA A 257 -1.97 -16.51 13.15
C ALA A 257 -2.81 -15.21 13.10
N THR A 258 -3.61 -15.07 12.05
CA THR A 258 -4.62 -14.03 11.85
C THR A 258 -6.01 -14.66 11.72
N SER A 259 -7.03 -13.83 11.52
CA SER A 259 -8.31 -14.32 10.98
C SER A 259 -8.14 -14.80 9.54
N ASP A 260 -9.17 -15.47 9.03
CA ASP A 260 -9.21 -15.93 7.64
C ASP A 260 -9.12 -14.76 6.65
N GLY A 261 -8.25 -14.92 5.66
CA GLY A 261 -8.14 -14.03 4.54
C GLY A 261 -7.44 -12.68 4.82
N PRO A 262 -6.29 -12.58 5.52
CA PRO A 262 -5.70 -11.30 5.90
C PRO A 262 -5.25 -10.51 4.66
N ARG A 263 -5.86 -9.35 4.45
CA ARG A 263 -5.44 -8.35 3.47
C ARG A 263 -5.03 -7.07 4.19
N ALA A 264 -3.86 -6.56 3.87
CA ALA A 264 -3.33 -5.33 4.46
C ALA A 264 -2.36 -4.69 3.48
N PHE A 265 -2.82 -3.87 2.55
CA PHE A 265 -1.93 -3.08 1.69
C PHE A 265 -2.07 -1.59 2.01
N GLY A 266 -0.96 -0.86 1.94
CA GLY A 266 -0.82 0.49 2.48
C GLY A 266 0.01 0.52 3.77
N LEU A 267 -0.18 1.56 4.59
CA LEU A 267 0.55 1.75 5.84
C LEU A 267 -0.24 1.13 7.00
N PHE A 268 0.09 -0.12 7.37
CA PHE A 268 -0.61 -0.90 8.39
C PHE A 268 0.23 -1.23 9.64
N VAL A 269 1.45 -0.69 9.73
CA VAL A 269 2.32 -0.82 10.92
C VAL A 269 2.48 0.55 11.55
N ALA A 270 2.08 0.67 12.82
CA ALA A 270 2.12 1.91 13.60
C ALA A 270 3.38 1.98 14.48
N PRO A 271 3.75 3.18 14.99
CA PRO A 271 4.71 3.27 16.09
C PRO A 271 4.20 2.52 17.32
N ALA A 272 5.11 2.04 18.16
CA ALA A 272 4.73 1.60 19.50
C ALA A 272 4.12 2.81 20.25
N LEU A 273 2.88 2.65 20.71
CA LEU A 273 2.15 3.63 21.52
C LEU A 273 2.58 3.59 22.99
#